data_AF-N9BWK1-F1
#
_entry.id   AF-N9BWK1-F1
#
_cell.length_a   1.000
_cell.length_b   1.000
_cell.length_c   1.000
_cell.angle_alpha   90.00
_cell.angle_beta   90.00
_cell.angle_gamma   90.00
#
_symmetry.space_group_name_H-M   'P 1'
#
loop_
_entity.id
_entity.type
_entity.pdbx_description
1 polymer ?
#
loop_
_entity_poly.entity_id
_entity_poly.type
_entity_poly.pdbx_seq_one_letter_code
_entity_poly.pdbx_strand_id
1 'polypeptide(L)'
;MTHLNELYLILNKYLKWNKSHLKCFALIMLVIILKQTCNLSSASKALPIKCLPQSFYRRMQRFFAGQYFDYRQISQLIFNMFSFDQVQLTLDRTNWKWGKRNINILMLAIVYRGIAIPILWTLLNKRGNSDTKERIALIQRFIAIFGKDRIVNVFADREFIGEQWFTWLIEQDINFCIRVKKTSLSPII
;
A
#
# COMPACT_ATOMS: atom_id res chain seq x y z
N MET A 1 4.65 24.47 13.77
CA MET A 1 5.87 23.63 13.59
C MET A 1 5.89 22.40 14.50
N THR A 2 5.14 22.39 15.60
CA THR A 2 4.97 21.24 16.52
C THR A 2 4.49 19.96 15.81
N HIS A 3 3.41 20.02 15.01
CA HIS A 3 2.91 18.83 14.26
C HIS A 3 3.90 18.28 13.22
N LEU A 4 4.76 19.13 12.65
CA LEU A 4 5.82 18.67 11.74
C LEU A 4 6.87 17.86 12.51
N ASN A 5 7.18 18.25 13.74
CA ASN A 5 8.12 17.52 14.59
C ASN A 5 7.54 16.18 15.03
N GLU A 6 6.26 16.13 15.41
CA GLU A 6 5.56 14.88 15.75
C GLU A 6 5.54 13.90 14.57
N LEU A 7 5.12 14.37 13.38
CA LEU A 7 5.12 13.55 12.17
C LEU A 7 6.53 13.05 11.84
N TYR A 8 7.54 13.92 11.95
CA TYR A 8 8.93 13.52 11.77
C TYR A 8 9.34 12.41 12.75
N LEU A 9 8.99 12.52 14.04
CA LEU A 9 9.34 11.52 15.05
C LEU A 9 8.68 10.16 14.76
N ILE A 10 7.40 10.16 14.38
CA ILE A 10 6.68 8.94 13.97
C ILE A 10 7.36 8.31 12.77
N LEU A 11 7.63 9.09 11.72
CA LEU A 11 8.28 8.59 10.51
C LEU A 11 9.70 8.05 10.80
N ASN A 12 10.49 8.76 11.60
CA ASN A 12 11.87 8.40 11.93
C ASN A 12 11.97 7.09 12.73
N LYS A 13 10.90 6.69 13.45
CA LYS A 13 10.86 5.41 14.18
C LYS A 13 10.85 4.20 13.23
N TYR A 14 10.23 4.33 12.06
CA TYR A 14 10.01 3.21 11.13
C TYR A 14 10.82 3.32 9.85
N LEU A 15 11.04 4.55 9.36
CA LEU A 15 11.77 4.83 8.13
C LEU A 15 13.21 5.15 8.47
N LYS A 16 14.12 4.25 8.08
CA LYS A 16 15.58 4.39 8.32
C LYS A 16 16.23 5.32 7.28
N TRP A 17 15.61 6.47 7.03
CA TRP A 17 16.07 7.44 6.04
C TRP A 17 16.93 8.51 6.69
N ASN A 18 17.68 9.25 5.86
CA ASN A 18 18.41 10.40 6.37
C ASN A 18 17.45 11.49 6.87
N LYS A 19 17.92 12.31 7.82
CA LYS A 19 17.11 13.34 8.48
C LYS A 19 16.51 14.36 7.51
N SER A 20 17.25 14.77 6.48
CA SER A 20 16.79 15.78 5.52
C SER A 20 15.68 15.24 4.61
N HIS A 21 15.76 13.97 4.21
CA HIS A 21 14.75 13.27 3.42
C HIS A 21 13.48 13.04 4.22
N LEU A 22 13.58 12.62 5.49
CA LEU A 22 12.40 12.50 6.37
C LEU A 22 11.70 13.84 6.57
N LYS A 23 12.45 14.92 6.81
CA LYS A 23 11.86 16.27 6.90
C LYS A 23 11.20 16.68 5.59
N CYS A 24 11.83 16.39 4.44
CA CYS A 24 11.23 16.65 3.14
C CYS A 24 9.94 15.86 2.93
N PHE A 25 9.94 14.57 3.29
CA PHE A 25 8.77 13.70 3.18
C PHE A 25 7.62 14.15 4.08
N ALA A 26 7.90 14.51 5.34
CA ALA A 26 6.91 15.06 6.25
C ALA A 26 6.27 16.35 5.69
N LEU A 27 7.07 17.23 5.08
CA LEU A 27 6.55 18.42 4.40
C LEU A 27 5.67 18.05 3.19
N ILE A 28 6.10 17.08 2.36
CA ILE A 28 5.31 16.60 1.21
C ILE A 28 3.96 16.04 1.69
N MET A 29 3.95 15.21 2.74
CA MET A 29 2.71 14.67 3.33
C MET A 29 1.77 15.77 3.78
N LEU A 30 2.28 16.78 4.50
CA LEU A 30 1.48 17.93 4.93
C LEU A 30 0.89 18.69 3.74
N VAL A 31 1.66 18.89 2.66
CA VAL A 31 1.15 19.54 1.46
C VAL A 31 0.00 18.75 0.84
N ILE A 32 0.17 17.43 0.69
CA ILE A 32 -0.86 16.55 0.09
C ILE A 32 -2.13 16.59 0.93
N ILE A 33 -2.02 16.53 2.27
CA ILE A 33 -3.18 16.57 3.16
C ILE A 33 -3.89 17.93 3.10
N LEU A 34 -3.13 19.03 3.16
CA LEU A 34 -3.69 20.38 3.26
C LEU A 34 -4.22 20.92 1.92
N LYS A 35 -3.60 20.54 0.79
CA LYS A 35 -3.93 21.06 -0.53
C LYS A 35 -4.53 20.03 -1.47
N GLN A 36 -4.56 18.76 -1.07
CA GLN A 36 -5.14 17.66 -1.85
C GLN A 36 -4.62 17.62 -3.29
N THR A 37 -3.32 17.92 -3.47
CA THR A 37 -2.68 17.97 -4.78
C THR A 37 -1.41 17.15 -4.82
N CYS A 38 -1.25 16.40 -5.91
CA CYS A 38 -0.03 15.67 -6.24
C CYS A 38 0.85 16.43 -7.25
N ASN A 39 0.42 17.63 -7.70
CA ASN A 39 1.22 18.45 -8.60
C ASN A 39 2.35 19.14 -7.81
N LEU A 40 3.60 18.78 -8.08
CA LEU A 40 4.76 19.30 -7.34
C LEU A 40 4.90 20.83 -7.44
N SER A 41 4.52 21.45 -8.56
CA SER A 41 4.60 22.90 -8.73
C SER A 41 3.59 23.60 -7.84
N SER A 42 2.33 23.13 -7.84
CA SER A 42 1.28 23.61 -6.92
C SER A 42 1.66 23.34 -5.45
N ALA A 43 2.19 22.16 -5.17
CA ALA A 43 2.63 21.75 -3.85
C ALA A 43 3.75 22.66 -3.30
N SER A 44 4.65 23.13 -4.16
CA SER A 44 5.77 23.96 -3.73
C SER A 44 5.36 25.34 -3.20
N LYS A 45 4.15 25.80 -3.54
CA LYS A 45 3.55 27.07 -3.12
C LYS A 45 2.62 26.92 -1.91
N ALA A 46 2.41 25.70 -1.44
CA ALA A 46 1.34 25.36 -0.51
C ALA A 46 1.60 25.69 0.96
N LEU A 47 2.87 25.68 1.39
CA LEU A 47 3.25 25.81 2.79
C LEU A 47 3.94 27.15 3.07
N PRO A 48 3.66 27.79 4.22
CA PRO A 48 4.34 29.00 4.66
C PRO A 48 5.72 28.65 5.26
N ILE A 49 6.63 28.14 4.44
CA ILE A 49 8.01 27.83 4.81
C ILE A 49 8.96 28.97 4.44
N LYS A 50 10.03 29.16 5.23
CA LYS A 50 11.12 30.12 4.94
C LYS A 50 12.00 29.62 3.78
N CYS A 51 11.42 29.38 2.61
CA CYS A 51 12.10 28.89 1.42
C CYS A 51 11.35 29.36 0.18
N LEU A 52 12.09 29.72 -0.87
CA LEU A 52 11.48 30.04 -2.16
C LEU A 52 10.73 28.81 -2.72
N PRO A 53 9.52 28.97 -3.32
CA PRO A 53 8.79 27.85 -3.91
C PRO A 53 9.62 27.03 -4.89
N GLN A 54 10.42 27.69 -5.74
CA GLN A 54 11.30 27.01 -6.71
C GLN A 54 12.36 26.12 -6.06
N SER A 55 12.89 26.54 -4.91
CA SER A 55 13.85 25.75 -4.14
C SER A 55 13.18 24.51 -3.52
N PHE A 56 11.95 24.66 -3.01
CA PHE A 56 11.20 23.52 -2.50
C PHE A 56 10.78 22.55 -3.62
N TYR A 57 10.36 23.07 -4.77
CA TYR A 57 10.08 22.27 -5.96
C TYR A 57 11.27 21.38 -6.36
N ARG A 58 12.46 21.98 -6.52
CA ARG A 58 13.70 21.23 -6.80
C ARG A 58 14.03 20.21 -5.72
N ARG A 59 13.80 20.53 -4.45
CA ARG A 59 14.01 19.59 -3.33
C ARG A 59 13.09 18.38 -3.43
N MET A 60 11.80 18.57 -3.74
CA MET A 60 10.87 17.45 -3.94
C MET A 60 11.27 16.57 -5.14
N GLN A 61 11.69 17.18 -6.25
CA GLN A 61 12.18 16.43 -7.41
C GLN A 61 13.40 15.56 -7.06
N ARG A 62 14.41 16.12 -6.38
CA ARG A 62 15.58 15.35 -5.92
C ARG A 62 15.22 14.25 -4.93
N PHE A 63 14.27 14.53 -4.02
CA PHE A 63 13.77 13.53 -3.08
C PHE A 63 13.18 12.32 -3.82
N PHE A 64 12.25 12.53 -4.76
CA PHE A 64 11.66 11.42 -5.50
C PHE A 64 12.64 10.73 -6.48
N ALA A 65 13.66 11.45 -6.96
CA ALA A 65 14.69 10.87 -7.83
C ALA A 65 15.69 9.99 -7.05
N GLY A 66 15.98 10.31 -5.79
CA GLY A 66 17.06 9.67 -5.03
C GLY A 66 16.61 8.83 -3.82
N GLN A 67 15.38 8.99 -3.33
CA GLN A 67 14.91 8.24 -2.17
C GLN A 67 14.42 6.85 -2.57
N TYR A 68 15.01 5.82 -1.98
CA TYR A 68 14.51 4.45 -2.06
C TYR A 68 13.36 4.23 -1.07
N PHE A 69 12.24 3.71 -1.56
CA PHE A 69 11.08 3.35 -0.74
C PHE A 69 11.10 1.85 -0.47
N ASP A 70 11.58 1.49 0.72
CA ASP A 70 11.48 0.12 1.22
C ASP A 70 10.02 -0.17 1.60
N TYR A 71 9.32 -0.91 0.73
CA TYR A 71 7.91 -1.23 0.96
C TYR A 71 7.68 -2.03 2.24
N ARG A 72 8.66 -2.81 2.73
CA ARG A 72 8.52 -3.48 4.03
C ARG A 72 8.45 -2.46 5.16
N GLN A 73 9.31 -1.45 5.15
CA GLN A 73 9.29 -0.37 6.15
C GLN A 73 7.99 0.45 6.06
N ILE A 74 7.51 0.72 4.85
CA ILE A 74 6.22 1.42 4.66
C ILE A 74 5.07 0.59 5.21
N SER A 75 5.00 -0.72 4.93
CA SER A 75 3.98 -1.60 5.49
C SER A 75 4.04 -1.62 7.01
N GLN A 76 5.23 -1.72 7.60
CA GLN A 76 5.41 -1.69 9.06
C GLN A 76 4.97 -0.34 9.64
N LEU A 77 5.34 0.78 9.01
CA LEU A 77 4.88 2.12 9.42
C LEU A 77 3.35 2.18 9.47
N ILE A 78 2.68 1.77 8.38
CA ILE A 78 1.21 1.80 8.29
C ILE A 78 0.62 0.90 9.39
N PHE A 79 1.08 -0.34 9.51
CA PHE A 79 0.54 -1.29 10.47
C PHE A 79 0.64 -0.79 11.92
N ASN A 80 1.77 -0.19 12.26
CA ASN A 80 2.01 0.35 13.60
C ASN A 80 1.29 1.68 13.84
N MET A 81 1.15 2.54 12.83
CA MET A 81 0.41 3.81 12.98
C MET A 81 -1.05 3.59 13.39
N PHE A 82 -1.66 2.51 12.92
CA PHE A 82 -3.02 2.12 13.31
C PHE A 82 -3.06 1.17 14.52
N SER A 83 -1.88 0.76 15.04
CA SER A 83 -1.76 -0.21 16.13
C SER A 83 -2.58 -1.47 15.89
N PHE A 84 -2.51 -2.01 14.67
CA PHE A 84 -3.22 -3.24 14.34
C PHE A 84 -2.69 -4.41 15.16
N ASP A 85 -3.63 -5.27 15.57
CA ASP A 85 -3.33 -6.57 16.14
C ASP A 85 -3.68 -7.62 15.07
N GLN A 86 -4.87 -8.22 15.13
CA GLN A 86 -5.38 -9.06 14.06
C GLN A 86 -6.12 -8.23 13.01
N VAL A 87 -6.03 -8.64 11.75
CA VAL A 87 -6.56 -7.90 10.60
C VAL A 87 -7.35 -8.79 9.66
N GLN A 88 -8.37 -8.19 9.06
CA GLN A 88 -9.01 -8.72 7.88
C GLN A 88 -8.32 -8.16 6.65
N LEU A 89 -7.95 -9.03 5.73
CA LEU A 89 -7.27 -8.66 4.50
C LEU A 89 -8.25 -8.64 3.33
N THR A 90 -8.05 -7.74 2.38
CA THR A 90 -8.77 -7.74 1.11
C THR A 90 -7.79 -7.64 -0.05
N LEU A 91 -8.05 -8.44 -1.09
CA LEU A 91 -7.35 -8.32 -2.38
C LEU A 91 -8.18 -7.45 -3.32
N ASP A 92 -7.50 -6.55 -4.02
CA ASP A 92 -8.08 -5.76 -5.10
C ASP A 92 -7.05 -5.54 -6.20
N ARG A 93 -7.52 -5.22 -7.40
CA ARG A 93 -6.66 -4.92 -8.54
C ARG A 93 -7.06 -3.59 -9.16
N THR A 94 -6.09 -2.69 -9.30
CA THR A 94 -6.28 -1.44 -10.02
C THR A 94 -5.40 -1.38 -11.27
N ASN A 95 -5.97 -0.90 -12.38
CA ASN A 95 -5.23 -0.72 -13.63
C ASN A 95 -5.25 0.74 -14.05
N TRP A 96 -4.07 1.34 -14.08
CA TRP A 96 -3.88 2.73 -14.49
C TRP A 96 -3.22 2.75 -15.87
N LYS A 97 -3.56 3.77 -16.67
CA LYS A 97 -2.87 4.03 -17.94
C LYS A 97 -1.98 5.25 -17.79
N TRP A 98 -0.67 5.04 -17.96
CA TRP A 98 0.27 6.13 -18.19
C TRP A 98 0.52 6.23 -19.70
N GLY A 99 -0.21 7.14 -20.36
CA GLY A 99 -0.22 7.22 -21.81
C GLY A 99 -0.66 5.88 -22.40
N LYS A 100 0.25 5.20 -23.13
CA LYS A 100 -0.01 3.86 -23.70
C LYS A 100 0.40 2.70 -22.76
N ARG A 101 1.17 2.97 -21.70
CA ARG A 101 1.68 1.96 -20.75
C ARG A 101 0.61 1.65 -19.71
N ASN A 102 0.46 0.36 -19.39
CA ASN A 102 -0.45 -0.08 -18.32
C ASN A 102 0.36 -0.27 -17.04
N ILE A 103 -0.21 0.19 -15.93
CA ILE A 103 0.30 0.00 -14.58
C ILE A 103 -0.78 -0.80 -13.88
N ASN A 104 -0.58 -2.11 -13.83
CA ASN A 104 -1.51 -3.05 -13.20
C ASN A 104 -0.98 -3.36 -11.81
N ILE A 105 -1.74 -3.02 -10.78
CA ILE A 105 -1.32 -3.16 -9.38
C ILE A 105 -2.22 -4.20 -8.73
N LEU A 106 -1.65 -5.30 -8.28
CA LEU A 106 -2.30 -6.21 -7.35
C LEU A 106 -2.05 -5.68 -5.94
N MET A 107 -3.11 -5.37 -5.22
CA MET A 107 -3.07 -4.72 -3.92
C MET A 107 -3.64 -5.65 -2.85
N LEU A 108 -2.93 -5.75 -1.74
CA LEU A 108 -3.41 -6.31 -0.49
C LEU A 108 -3.62 -5.15 0.46
N ALA A 109 -4.82 -5.06 1.02
CA ALA A 109 -5.22 -4.00 1.93
C ALA A 109 -5.79 -4.60 3.22
N ILE A 110 -5.72 -3.82 4.29
CA ILE A 110 -6.36 -4.13 5.57
C ILE A 110 -7.74 -3.47 5.56
N VAL A 111 -8.78 -4.26 5.85
CA VAL A 111 -10.13 -3.74 6.06
C VAL A 111 -10.18 -3.12 7.45
N TYR A 112 -10.45 -1.82 7.52
CA TYR A 112 -10.50 -1.08 8.77
C TYR A 112 -11.64 -0.06 8.74
N ARG A 113 -12.62 -0.18 9.63
CA ARG A 113 -13.73 0.78 9.80
C ARG A 113 -14.42 1.18 8.47
N GLY A 114 -14.67 0.20 7.60
CA GLY A 114 -15.35 0.41 6.31
C GLY A 114 -14.46 0.96 5.19
N ILE A 115 -13.14 1.14 5.41
CA ILE A 115 -12.18 1.50 4.37
C ILE A 115 -11.14 0.39 4.16
N ALA A 116 -10.55 0.33 2.97
CA ALA A 116 -9.42 -0.53 2.66
C ALA A 116 -8.13 0.29 2.72
N ILE A 117 -7.22 -0.04 3.64
CA ILE A 117 -5.92 0.61 3.79
C ILE A 117 -4.87 -0.25 3.07
N PRO A 118 -4.29 0.21 1.96
CA PRO A 118 -3.27 -0.55 1.24
C PRO A 118 -2.07 -0.85 2.15
N ILE A 119 -1.67 -2.12 2.22
CA ILE A 119 -0.54 -2.53 3.06
C ILE A 119 0.61 -3.09 2.22
N LEU A 120 0.31 -3.86 1.18
CA LEU A 120 1.29 -4.48 0.29
C LEU A 120 0.76 -4.47 -1.15
N TRP A 121 1.68 -4.40 -2.11
CA TRP A 121 1.31 -4.47 -3.53
C TRP A 121 2.42 -5.06 -4.39
N THR A 122 2.03 -5.48 -5.58
CA THR A 122 2.91 -5.95 -6.65
C THR A 122 2.48 -5.31 -7.97
N LEU A 123 3.44 -4.76 -8.72
CA LEU A 123 3.22 -4.32 -10.09
C LEU A 123 3.25 -5.53 -11.02
N LEU A 124 2.14 -5.79 -11.70
CA LEU A 124 2.03 -6.90 -12.63
C LEU A 124 2.53 -6.45 -14.01
N ASN A 125 3.47 -7.20 -14.59
CA ASN A 125 4.02 -6.94 -15.93
C ASN A 125 3.09 -7.37 -17.08
N LYS A 126 1.82 -7.64 -16.77
CA LYS A 126 0.81 -8.15 -17.71
C LYS A 126 -0.49 -7.34 -17.66
N ARG A 127 -1.19 -7.30 -18.79
CA ARG A 127 -2.58 -6.85 -18.85
C ARG A 127 -3.49 -8.01 -18.42
N GLY A 128 -4.49 -7.73 -17.58
CA GLY A 128 -5.46 -8.73 -17.13
C GLY A 128 -5.31 -9.13 -15.66
N ASN A 129 -5.82 -10.31 -15.33
CA ASN A 129 -5.96 -10.80 -13.96
C ASN A 129 -4.61 -11.21 -13.35
N SER A 130 -4.53 -11.16 -12.02
CA SER A 130 -3.43 -11.82 -11.31
C SER A 130 -3.55 -13.33 -11.42
N ASP A 131 -2.41 -14.02 -11.37
CA ASP A 131 -2.39 -15.48 -11.25
C ASP A 131 -2.32 -15.91 -9.76
N THR A 132 -2.53 -17.21 -9.52
CA THR A 132 -2.50 -17.79 -8.18
C THR A 132 -1.15 -17.56 -7.48
N LYS A 133 -0.03 -17.63 -8.20
CA LYS A 133 1.31 -17.45 -7.60
C LYS A 133 1.50 -16.02 -7.11
N GLU A 134 1.04 -15.03 -7.88
CA GLU A 134 1.09 -13.61 -7.49
C GLU A 134 0.26 -13.32 -6.24
N ARG A 135 -0.93 -13.93 -6.12
CA ARG A 135 -1.81 -13.82 -4.93
C ARG A 135 -1.17 -14.45 -3.69
N ILE A 136 -0.69 -15.70 -3.84
CA ILE A 136 0.03 -16.43 -2.79
C ILE A 136 1.25 -15.65 -2.32
N ALA A 137 2.09 -15.18 -3.25
CA ALA A 137 3.29 -14.43 -2.92
C ALA A 137 2.98 -13.16 -2.11
N LEU A 138 1.85 -12.50 -2.40
CA LEU A 138 1.45 -11.29 -1.67
C LEU A 138 1.01 -11.61 -0.23
N ILE A 139 0.26 -12.70 -0.02
CA ILE A 139 -0.09 -13.16 1.34
C ILE A 139 1.15 -13.68 2.08
N GLN A 140 2.03 -14.44 1.43
CA GLN A 140 3.28 -14.90 2.03
C GLN A 140 4.16 -13.73 2.47
N ARG A 141 4.22 -12.64 1.67
CA ARG A 141 4.90 -11.41 2.08
C ARG A 141 4.26 -10.79 3.32
N PHE A 142 2.94 -10.80 3.44
CA PHE A 142 2.27 -10.34 4.66
C PHE A 142 2.68 -11.21 5.87
N ILE A 143 2.58 -12.54 5.74
CA ILE A 143 2.95 -13.49 6.78
C ILE A 143 4.42 -13.31 7.21
N ALA A 144 5.34 -13.12 6.27
CA ALA A 144 6.76 -12.91 6.56
C ALA A 144 7.07 -11.58 7.26
N ILE A 145 6.17 -10.60 7.21
CA ILE A 145 6.34 -9.30 7.86
C ILE A 145 5.61 -9.25 9.20
N PHE A 146 4.40 -9.78 9.27
CA PHE A 146 3.47 -9.58 10.40
C PHE A 146 3.10 -10.86 11.15
N GLY A 147 3.34 -12.04 10.58
CA GLY A 147 2.89 -13.32 11.11
C GLY A 147 1.53 -13.75 10.54
N LYS A 148 1.30 -15.07 10.55
CA LYS A 148 0.05 -15.68 10.06
C LYS A 148 -1.10 -15.51 11.06
N ASP A 149 -0.77 -15.55 12.35
CA ASP A 149 -1.67 -15.34 13.50
C ASP A 149 -2.42 -14.01 13.46
N ARG A 150 -1.89 -13.03 12.72
CA ARG A 150 -2.52 -11.74 12.52
C ARG A 150 -3.60 -11.74 11.44
N ILE A 151 -3.76 -12.81 10.66
CA ILE A 151 -4.77 -12.89 9.59
C ILE A 151 -6.04 -13.50 10.15
N VAL A 152 -7.11 -12.70 10.25
CA VAL A 152 -8.44 -13.20 10.64
C VAL A 152 -9.13 -13.86 9.45
N ASN A 153 -9.15 -13.17 8.31
CA ASN A 153 -9.84 -13.59 7.10
C ASN A 153 -9.28 -12.89 5.87
N VAL A 154 -9.36 -13.53 4.70
CA VAL A 154 -9.05 -12.94 3.40
C VAL A 154 -10.32 -12.76 2.58
N PHE A 155 -10.61 -11.53 2.19
CA PHE A 155 -11.70 -11.16 1.29
C PHE A 155 -11.16 -10.94 -0.12
N ALA A 156 -11.95 -11.37 -1.11
CA ALA A 156 -11.66 -11.04 -2.50
C ALA A 156 -12.93 -11.11 -3.35
N ASP A 157 -12.95 -10.37 -4.46
CA ASP A 157 -14.05 -10.41 -5.40
C ASP A 157 -13.98 -11.64 -6.33
N ARG A 158 -14.91 -11.70 -7.29
CA ARG A 158 -15.04 -12.81 -8.26
C ARG A 158 -13.91 -12.92 -9.28
N GLU A 159 -12.99 -11.97 -9.37
CA GLU A 159 -11.82 -12.08 -10.23
C GLU A 159 -10.71 -12.95 -9.58
N PHE A 160 -10.81 -13.21 -8.27
CA PHE A 160 -9.83 -13.95 -7.46
C PHE A 160 -10.23 -15.40 -7.16
N ILE A 161 -10.92 -16.06 -8.09
CA ILE A 161 -11.32 -17.49 -7.96
C ILE A 161 -10.20 -18.38 -8.53
N GLY A 162 -10.05 -19.59 -7.99
CA GLY A 162 -9.19 -20.66 -8.53
C GLY A 162 -9.02 -21.83 -7.55
N GLU A 163 -9.06 -23.06 -8.03
CA GLU A 163 -8.94 -24.27 -7.20
C GLU A 163 -7.62 -24.26 -6.40
N GLN A 164 -6.48 -24.18 -7.08
CA GLN A 164 -5.16 -24.10 -6.43
C GLN A 164 -5.05 -22.94 -5.43
N TRP A 165 -5.78 -21.85 -5.66
CA TRP A 165 -5.79 -20.71 -4.76
C TRP A 165 -6.55 -21.04 -3.46
N PHE A 166 -7.71 -21.67 -3.56
CA PHE A 166 -8.50 -22.10 -2.40
C PHE A 166 -7.81 -23.25 -1.65
N THR A 167 -7.29 -24.25 -2.36
CA THR A 167 -6.51 -25.35 -1.76
C THR A 167 -5.35 -24.80 -0.93
N TRP A 168 -4.58 -23.84 -1.46
CA TRP A 168 -3.49 -23.24 -0.71
C TRP A 168 -3.98 -22.50 0.54
N LEU A 169 -5.08 -21.75 0.48
CA LEU A 169 -5.63 -21.07 1.66
C LEU A 169 -6.07 -22.06 2.75
N ILE A 170 -6.68 -23.18 2.35
CA ILE A 170 -7.11 -24.27 3.25
C ILE A 170 -5.89 -24.96 3.88
N GLU A 171 -4.90 -25.32 3.07
CA GLU A 171 -3.65 -25.94 3.55
C GLU A 171 -2.88 -25.03 4.52
N GLN A 172 -2.96 -23.71 4.32
CA GLN A 172 -2.36 -22.73 5.23
C GLN A 172 -3.22 -22.42 6.46
N ASP A 173 -4.41 -23.00 6.59
CA ASP A 173 -5.37 -22.70 7.66
C ASP A 173 -5.68 -21.19 7.74
N ILE A 174 -5.96 -20.59 6.57
CA ILE A 174 -6.32 -19.17 6.43
C ILE A 174 -7.80 -19.11 6.05
N ASN A 175 -8.61 -18.51 6.92
CA ASN A 175 -10.02 -18.25 6.61
C ASN A 175 -10.13 -17.31 5.40
N PHE A 176 -11.10 -17.56 4.53
CA PHE A 176 -11.39 -16.68 3.41
C PHE A 176 -12.89 -16.56 3.12
N CYS A 177 -13.28 -15.41 2.56
CA CYS A 177 -14.60 -15.17 1.99
C CYS A 177 -14.43 -14.56 0.61
N ILE A 178 -14.56 -15.38 -0.43
CA ILE A 178 -14.31 -14.98 -1.82
C ILE A 178 -15.60 -15.11 -2.61
N ARG A 179 -15.99 -14.03 -3.29
CA ARG A 179 -17.25 -13.99 -4.04
C ARG A 179 -17.16 -14.89 -5.27
N VAL A 180 -18.12 -15.79 -5.45
CA VAL A 180 -18.20 -16.68 -6.62
C VAL A 180 -19.19 -16.15 -7.66
N LYS A 181 -18.97 -16.41 -8.96
CA LYS A 181 -19.96 -16.13 -10.00
C LYS A 181 -21.10 -17.15 -9.94
N LYS A 182 -22.33 -16.69 -10.20
CA LYS A 182 -23.55 -17.52 -10.19
C LYS A 182 -23.49 -18.76 -11.11
N THR A 183 -22.64 -18.75 -12.14
CA THR A 183 -22.48 -19.82 -13.14
C THR A 183 -21.36 -20.82 -12.85
N SER A 184 -20.70 -20.75 -11.70
CA SER A 184 -19.69 -21.74 -11.30
C SER A 184 -20.37 -23.06 -10.92
N LEU A 185 -20.61 -23.93 -11.90
CA LEU A 185 -21.17 -25.28 -11.75
C LEU A 185 -20.04 -26.30 -11.53
N SER A 186 -19.57 -26.46 -10.28
CA SER A 186 -18.84 -27.64 -9.78
C SER A 186 -18.43 -27.38 -8.32
N PRO A 187 -18.27 -28.44 -7.49
CA PRO A 187 -18.20 -28.29 -6.04
C PRO A 187 -16.97 -27.44 -5.69
N ILE A 188 -17.22 -26.28 -5.09
CA ILE A 188 -16.17 -25.49 -4.47
C ILE A 188 -15.93 -26.19 -3.14
N ILE A 189 -15.13 -27.26 -3.22
CA ILE A 189 -14.77 -28.19 -2.14
C ILE A 189 -15.95 -29.01 -1.61
#